data_AF-A0A417Y7V9-F1
#
_entry.id   AF-A0A417Y7V9-F1
#
_cell.length_a   1.000
_cell.length_b   1.000
_cell.length_c   1.000
_cell.angle_alpha   90.00
_cell.angle_beta   90.00
_cell.angle_gamma   90.00
#
_symmetry.space_group_name_H-M   'P 1'
#
loop_
_entity.id
_entity.type
_entity.pdbx_description
1 polymer ?
#
loop_
_entity_poly.entity_id
_entity_poly.type
_entity_poly.pdbx_seq_one_letter_code
_entity_poly.pdbx_strand_id
1 'polypeptide(L)'
;MEIDTIGIGGELATIDPLRLHHHAVDDTAFLDHLAAELEGEVSTNDPDRFHALLTSAVADESIGNIAKIITSRAGRSAAAVVTINSEHGPGAIENHVTTSGRLTAKTPALDLSVPGLSADEAAACAAIVDLTSAAEDVPTPVAETSAYEEEPFVDLAGALRVKVTEPRQSGTAGERSLLPLSAETYEQNSPTTQDDVGNLAPVVSENVGAEGPREGTSGLLTPLGCRAR
;
A
#
# COMPACT_ATOMS: atom_id res chain seq x y z
N MET A 1 7.04 -2.42 3.34
CA MET A 1 7.18 -3.70 4.07
C MET A 1 8.17 -4.56 3.33
N GLU A 2 9.24 -4.96 4.00
CA GLU A 2 10.27 -5.90 3.55
C GLU A 2 10.11 -7.20 4.33
N ILE A 3 10.25 -8.33 3.64
CA ILE A 3 10.09 -9.68 4.16
C ILE A 3 11.40 -10.41 3.89
N ASP A 4 12.08 -10.83 4.94
CA ASP A 4 13.33 -11.58 4.84
C ASP A 4 13.10 -13.00 5.33
N THR A 5 13.57 -13.98 4.58
CA THR A 5 13.44 -15.39 4.92
C THR A 5 14.81 -16.02 5.16
N ILE A 6 14.99 -16.76 6.26
CA ILE A 6 16.23 -17.47 6.56
C ILE A 6 15.95 -18.97 6.65
N GLY A 7 16.61 -19.75 5.79
CA GLY A 7 16.52 -21.21 5.81
C GLY A 7 15.17 -21.81 5.39
N ILE A 8 14.22 -20.97 4.98
CA ILE A 8 12.89 -21.33 4.47
C ILE A 8 12.51 -20.44 3.30
N GLY A 9 11.55 -20.87 2.48
CA GLY A 9 10.94 -20.02 1.46
C GLY A 9 11.86 -19.62 0.32
N GLY A 10 12.95 -20.36 0.07
CA GLY A 10 13.85 -20.07 -1.05
C GLY A 10 13.16 -20.18 -2.41
N GLU A 11 12.12 -21.00 -2.51
CA GLU A 11 11.22 -21.08 -3.66
C GLU A 11 10.40 -19.81 -3.91
N LEU A 12 10.27 -18.94 -2.90
CA LEU A 12 9.53 -17.69 -2.98
C LEU A 12 10.41 -16.50 -3.38
N ALA A 13 11.74 -16.69 -3.46
CA ALA A 13 12.72 -15.63 -3.68
C ALA A 13 12.48 -14.84 -4.98
N THR A 14 11.82 -15.43 -5.97
CA THR A 14 11.51 -14.80 -7.26
C THR A 14 10.10 -14.23 -7.34
N ILE A 15 9.27 -14.34 -6.30
CA ILE A 15 7.87 -13.88 -6.36
C ILE A 15 7.77 -12.36 -6.33
N ASP A 16 8.56 -11.73 -5.46
CA ASP A 16 8.60 -10.27 -5.33
C ASP A 16 10.01 -9.88 -4.85
N PRO A 17 11.01 -9.81 -5.75
CA PRO A 17 12.39 -9.54 -5.38
C PRO A 17 12.61 -8.12 -4.84
N LEU A 18 11.60 -7.24 -4.94
CA LEU A 18 11.66 -5.89 -4.36
C LEU A 18 11.31 -5.88 -2.87
N ARG A 19 10.58 -6.90 -2.39
CA ARG A 19 10.05 -6.93 -1.02
C ARG A 19 10.34 -8.23 -0.28
N LEU A 20 10.67 -9.31 -0.98
CA LEU A 20 10.96 -10.62 -0.41
C LEU A 20 12.40 -11.00 -0.73
N HIS A 21 13.22 -11.10 0.31
CA HIS A 21 14.60 -11.54 0.20
C HIS A 21 14.79 -12.90 0.88
N HIS A 22 15.57 -13.76 0.24
CA HIS A 22 15.93 -15.06 0.80
C HIS A 22 17.42 -15.09 1.15
N HIS A 23 17.68 -15.50 2.38
CA HIS A 23 19.01 -15.58 2.97
C HIS A 23 19.33 -17.02 3.35
N ALA A 24 20.62 -17.35 3.24
CA ALA A 24 21.14 -18.63 3.71
C ALA A 24 21.03 -18.71 5.25
N VAL A 25 21.00 -19.94 5.79
CA VAL A 25 20.86 -20.18 7.24
C VAL A 25 21.98 -19.53 8.06
N ASP A 26 23.16 -19.37 7.47
CA ASP A 26 24.38 -18.86 8.07
C ASP A 26 24.70 -17.40 7.68
N ASP A 27 23.72 -16.65 7.13
CA ASP A 27 23.89 -15.24 6.77
C ASP A 27 23.86 -14.33 8.01
N THR A 28 24.90 -14.44 8.83
CA THR A 28 25.05 -13.63 10.05
C THR A 28 25.29 -12.15 9.74
N ALA A 29 25.89 -11.86 8.57
CA ALA A 29 26.15 -10.48 8.16
C ALA A 29 24.85 -9.69 7.95
N PHE A 30 23.85 -10.32 7.33
CA PHE A 30 22.50 -9.75 7.23
C PHE A 30 21.88 -9.54 8.61
N LEU A 31 21.92 -10.54 9.49
CA LEU A 31 21.35 -10.44 10.84
C LEU A 31 21.98 -9.30 11.66
N ASP A 32 23.30 -9.13 11.58
CA ASP A 32 24.02 -8.03 12.24
C ASP A 32 23.61 -6.68 11.66
N HIS A 33 23.44 -6.59 10.34
CA HIS A 33 23.00 -5.36 9.67
C HIS A 33 21.58 -4.97 10.09
N LEU A 34 20.64 -5.91 10.05
CA LEU A 34 19.25 -5.68 10.44
C LEU A 34 19.14 -5.27 11.91
N ALA A 35 19.91 -5.92 12.81
CA ALA A 35 19.96 -5.52 14.21
C ALA A 35 20.42 -4.07 14.39
N ALA A 36 21.50 -3.67 13.69
CA ALA A 36 22.01 -2.31 13.74
C ALA A 36 21.02 -1.28 13.16
N GLU A 37 20.30 -1.62 12.10
CA GLU A 37 19.25 -0.77 11.53
C GLU A 37 18.11 -0.54 12.54
N LEU A 38 17.58 -1.61 13.13
CA LEU A 38 16.49 -1.54 14.10
C LEU A 38 16.86 -0.80 15.39
N GLU A 39 18.14 -0.86 15.80
CA GLU A 39 18.68 -0.07 16.92
C GLU A 39 18.88 1.41 16.54
N GLY A 40 19.27 1.68 15.29
CA GLY A 40 19.56 3.01 14.77
C GLY A 40 18.32 3.85 14.43
N GLU A 41 17.17 3.21 14.20
CA GLU A 41 15.91 3.91 14.00
C GLU A 41 15.46 4.65 15.28
N VAL A 42 15.88 5.91 15.41
CA VAL A 42 15.18 6.90 16.22
C VAL A 42 13.77 7.03 15.64
N SER A 43 12.72 7.15 16.47
CA SER A 43 11.34 7.29 16.01
C SER A 43 11.12 8.63 15.29
N THR A 44 11.76 8.82 14.15
CA THR A 44 11.24 9.69 13.11
C THR A 44 10.02 8.95 12.59
N ASN A 45 8.91 9.68 12.53
CA ASN A 45 7.55 9.20 12.35
C ASN A 45 7.31 8.67 10.91
N ASP A 46 8.30 8.00 10.32
CA ASP A 46 8.32 7.52 8.95
C ASP A 46 7.68 6.12 8.90
N PRO A 47 6.42 6.00 8.45
CA PRO A 47 5.67 4.76 8.50
C PRO A 47 6.02 3.77 7.37
N ASP A 48 7.01 4.06 6.52
CA ASP A 48 7.11 3.39 5.23
C ASP A 48 7.85 2.04 5.26
N ARG A 49 8.74 1.81 6.22
CA ARG A 49 9.57 0.59 6.26
C ARG A 49 9.21 -0.28 7.46
N PHE A 50 8.44 -1.35 7.19
CA PHE A 50 8.17 -2.43 8.15
C PHE A 50 8.97 -3.68 7.75
N HIS A 51 9.71 -4.27 8.67
CA HIS A 51 10.55 -5.46 8.47
C HIS A 51 9.88 -6.73 9.02
N ALA A 52 9.82 -7.80 8.24
CA ALA A 52 9.28 -9.09 8.66
C ALA A 52 10.30 -10.20 8.43
N LEU A 53 10.95 -10.66 9.50
CA LEU A 53 11.91 -11.76 9.43
C LEU A 53 11.21 -13.10 9.70
N LEU A 54 11.25 -14.02 8.73
CA LEU A 54 10.68 -15.36 8.81
C LEU A 54 11.80 -16.41 8.81
N THR A 55 11.80 -17.32 9.78
CA THR A 55 12.88 -18.29 9.91
C THR A 55 12.42 -19.60 10.54
N SER A 56 13.01 -20.72 10.10
CA SER A 56 12.93 -22.01 10.83
C SER A 56 14.18 -22.29 11.66
N ALA A 57 15.18 -21.41 11.65
CA ALA A 57 16.42 -21.58 12.40
C ALA A 57 16.16 -21.34 13.89
N VAL A 58 15.93 -22.43 14.60
CA VAL A 58 15.73 -22.45 16.05
C VAL A 58 17.07 -22.17 16.74
N ALA A 59 17.07 -21.27 17.73
CA ALA A 59 18.16 -21.02 18.67
C ALA A 59 19.42 -20.30 18.15
N ASP A 60 19.30 -19.42 17.16
CA ASP A 60 20.35 -18.47 16.81
C ASP A 60 20.37 -17.28 17.78
N GLU A 61 21.53 -16.95 18.35
CA GLU A 61 21.68 -15.83 19.29
C GLU A 61 21.35 -14.48 18.65
N SER A 62 21.64 -14.29 17.36
CA SER A 62 21.36 -13.06 16.61
C SER A 62 19.86 -12.89 16.37
N ILE A 63 19.12 -13.97 16.05
CA ILE A 63 17.64 -13.93 16.01
C ILE A 63 17.08 -13.53 17.39
N GLY A 64 17.63 -14.12 18.45
CA GLY A 64 17.28 -13.77 19.82
C GLY A 64 17.57 -12.29 20.17
N ASN A 65 18.65 -11.73 19.62
CA ASN A 65 18.99 -10.31 19.79
C ASN A 65 17.97 -9.40 19.08
N ILE A 66 17.63 -9.68 17.82
CA ILE A 66 16.62 -8.92 17.06
C ILE A 66 15.26 -8.95 17.79
N ALA A 67 14.84 -10.11 18.30
CA ALA A 67 13.59 -10.21 19.07
C ALA A 67 13.63 -9.35 20.36
N LYS A 68 14.78 -9.24 21.03
CA LYS A 68 14.95 -8.35 22.19
C LYS A 68 14.89 -6.88 21.80
N ILE A 69 15.53 -6.48 20.70
CA ILE A 69 15.47 -5.10 20.17
C ILE A 69 14.01 -4.71 19.95
N ILE A 70 13.25 -5.54 19.21
CA ILE A 70 11.83 -5.33 18.91
C ILE A 70 10.97 -5.19 20.18
N THR A 71 11.15 -6.10 21.15
CA THR A 71 10.33 -6.13 22.37
C THR A 71 10.71 -5.08 23.40
N SER A 72 11.93 -4.54 23.34
CA SER A 72 12.41 -3.48 24.24
C SER A 72 11.94 -2.07 23.85
N ARG A 73 11.41 -1.90 22.62
CA ARG A 73 11.06 -0.59 22.07
C ARG A 73 9.76 -0.06 22.69
N ALA A 74 9.82 1.15 23.24
CA ALA A 74 8.63 1.83 23.78
C ALA A 74 7.79 2.42 22.63
N GLY A 75 6.82 1.65 22.10
CA GLY A 75 5.95 2.10 21.03
C GLY A 75 5.63 0.98 20.03
N ARG A 76 5.24 1.37 18.80
CA ARG A 76 5.10 0.40 17.71
C ARG A 76 6.49 0.06 17.17
N SER A 77 6.82 -1.23 17.14
CA SER A 77 7.99 -1.71 16.42
C SER A 77 7.72 -1.66 14.93
N ALA A 78 8.70 -1.17 14.16
CA ALA A 78 8.71 -1.26 12.70
C ALA A 78 9.16 -2.67 12.23
N ALA A 79 9.23 -3.66 13.11
CA ALA A 79 9.66 -5.00 12.76
C ALA A 79 8.95 -6.11 13.53
N ALA A 80 8.86 -7.28 12.89
CA ALA A 80 8.40 -8.54 13.48
C ALA A 80 9.35 -9.70 13.13
N VAL A 81 9.48 -10.64 14.08
CA VAL A 81 10.18 -11.92 13.86
C VAL A 81 9.16 -13.04 13.99
N VAL A 82 9.10 -13.90 12.99
CA VAL A 82 8.27 -15.10 12.94
C VAL A 82 9.19 -16.30 12.88
N THR A 83 9.12 -17.13 13.91
CA THR A 83 9.83 -18.40 13.97
C THR A 83 8.86 -19.56 13.72
N ILE A 84 9.26 -20.52 12.90
CA ILE A 84 8.45 -21.69 12.56
C ILE A 84 8.99 -22.92 13.31
N ASN A 85 8.11 -23.63 14.02
CA ASN A 85 8.45 -24.83 14.78
C ASN A 85 9.64 -24.65 15.76
N SER A 86 9.78 -23.43 16.30
CA SER A 86 10.86 -23.04 17.21
C SER A 86 10.35 -22.87 18.64
N GLU A 87 11.25 -23.06 19.61
CA GLU A 87 11.03 -22.50 20.93
C GLU A 87 10.98 -20.97 20.83
N HIS A 88 10.06 -20.36 21.58
CA HIS A 88 9.82 -18.92 21.51
C HIS A 88 10.16 -18.24 22.84
N GLY A 89 10.72 -17.04 22.76
CA GLY A 89 11.02 -16.21 23.92
C GLY A 89 9.76 -15.71 24.66
N PRO A 90 9.92 -15.15 25.87
CA PRO A 90 8.82 -14.53 26.59
C PRO A 90 8.20 -13.38 25.78
N GLY A 91 6.86 -13.32 25.73
CA GLY A 91 6.12 -12.30 24.98
C GLY A 91 5.83 -12.64 23.51
N ALA A 92 6.32 -13.78 23.01
CA ALA A 92 5.95 -14.26 21.68
C ALA A 92 4.47 -14.67 21.60
N ILE A 93 3.86 -14.44 20.44
CA ILE A 93 2.50 -14.89 20.12
C ILE A 93 2.60 -16.21 19.37
N GLU A 94 2.09 -17.27 19.99
CA GLU A 94 1.99 -18.59 19.37
C GLU A 94 0.77 -18.64 18.44
N ASN A 95 1.03 -18.94 17.17
CA ASN A 95 0.01 -19.19 16.16
C ASN A 95 0.17 -20.60 15.62
N HIS A 96 -0.95 -21.26 15.31
CA HIS A 96 -0.96 -22.62 14.80
C HIS A 96 -1.52 -22.66 13.38
N VAL A 97 -0.74 -23.24 12.46
CA VAL A 97 -1.21 -23.53 11.11
C VAL A 97 -1.58 -25.01 11.05
N THR A 98 -2.87 -25.26 10.82
CA THR A 98 -3.41 -26.61 10.65
C THR A 98 -2.99 -27.21 9.31
N THR A 99 -3.07 -28.54 9.18
CA THR A 99 -2.79 -29.26 7.93
C THR A 99 -3.71 -28.88 6.78
N SER A 100 -4.89 -28.31 7.05
CA SER A 100 -5.80 -27.79 6.04
C SER A 100 -5.49 -26.34 5.62
N GLY A 101 -4.35 -25.77 6.03
CA GLY A 101 -3.96 -24.39 5.70
C GLY A 101 -4.67 -23.31 6.52
N ARG A 102 -5.30 -23.68 7.64
CA ARG A 102 -6.00 -22.73 8.52
C ARG A 102 -5.08 -22.19 9.60
N LEU A 103 -4.97 -20.87 9.72
CA LEU A 103 -4.21 -20.19 10.77
C LEU A 103 -5.13 -19.89 11.96
N THR A 104 -4.80 -20.43 13.12
CA THR A 104 -5.44 -20.10 14.40
C THR A 104 -4.47 -19.34 15.29
N ALA A 105 -4.93 -18.22 15.85
CA ALA A 105 -4.21 -17.45 16.85
C ALA A 105 -5.03 -17.42 18.13
N LYS A 106 -4.38 -17.65 19.28
CA LYS A 106 -5.05 -17.51 20.59
C LYS A 106 -5.26 -16.05 20.97
N THR A 107 -4.35 -15.16 20.55
CA THR A 107 -4.39 -13.75 20.93
C THR A 107 -3.82 -12.88 19.80
N PRO A 108 -4.65 -12.08 19.10
CA PRO A 108 -6.12 -12.06 19.15
C PRO A 108 -6.72 -13.41 18.74
N ALA A 109 -7.96 -13.71 19.16
CA ALA A 109 -8.68 -14.92 18.77
C ALA A 109 -9.02 -14.88 17.28
N LEU A 110 -8.05 -15.23 16.43
CA LEU A 110 -8.17 -15.25 14.98
C LEU A 110 -8.29 -16.66 14.49
N ASP A 111 -9.10 -16.79 13.45
CA ASP A 111 -9.38 -18.06 12.85
C ASP A 111 -9.53 -17.92 11.34
N LEU A 112 -8.38 -17.91 10.66
CA LEU A 112 -8.26 -17.51 9.27
C LEU A 112 -8.11 -18.75 8.38
N SER A 113 -9.01 -18.89 7.40
CA SER A 113 -8.81 -19.82 6.30
C SER A 113 -7.90 -19.15 5.28
N VAL A 114 -6.67 -19.62 5.14
CA VAL A 114 -5.81 -19.19 4.04
C VAL A 114 -6.23 -20.00 2.81
N PRO A 115 -6.71 -19.38 1.72
CA PRO A 115 -6.73 -20.07 0.44
C PRO A 115 -5.26 -20.29 0.08
N GLY A 116 -4.74 -21.47 0.39
CA GLY A 116 -3.37 -21.83 0.02
C GLY A 116 -3.24 -21.74 -1.50
N LEU A 117 -2.16 -21.13 -1.97
CA LEU A 117 -1.77 -21.24 -3.37
C LEU A 117 -1.10 -22.60 -3.56
N SER A 118 -1.53 -23.35 -4.55
CA SER A 118 -0.72 -24.45 -5.09
C SER A 118 0.60 -23.91 -5.63
N ALA A 119 1.61 -24.77 -5.78
CA ALA A 119 2.90 -24.36 -6.34
C ALA A 119 2.75 -23.72 -7.73
N ASP A 120 1.84 -24.24 -8.56
CA ASP A 120 1.55 -23.69 -9.88
C ASP A 120 0.88 -22.32 -9.82
N GLU A 121 -0.06 -22.12 -8.88
CA GLU A 121 -0.69 -20.81 -8.67
C GLU A 121 0.31 -19.79 -8.12
N ALA A 122 1.17 -20.19 -7.19
CA ALA A 122 2.24 -19.33 -6.67
C ALA A 122 3.20 -18.91 -7.80
N ALA A 123 3.61 -19.85 -8.66
CA ALA A 123 4.45 -19.57 -9.82
C ALA A 123 3.74 -18.66 -10.85
N ALA A 124 2.44 -18.83 -11.08
CA ALA A 124 1.67 -17.96 -11.95
C ALA A 124 1.55 -16.54 -11.37
N CYS A 125 1.30 -16.40 -10.06
CA CYS A 125 1.31 -15.11 -9.37
C CYS A 125 2.68 -14.42 -9.49
N ALA A 126 3.77 -15.16 -9.27
CA ALA A 126 5.14 -14.67 -9.45
C ALA A 126 5.36 -14.12 -10.86
N ALA A 127 4.97 -14.88 -11.89
CA ALA A 127 5.13 -14.47 -13.28
C ALA A 127 4.32 -13.20 -13.63
N ILE A 128 3.13 -13.02 -13.03
CA ILE A 128 2.34 -11.80 -13.20
C ILE A 128 3.06 -10.62 -12.55
N VAL A 129 3.51 -10.77 -11.29
CA VAL A 129 4.24 -9.72 -10.57
C VAL A 129 5.49 -9.34 -11.36
N ASP A 130 6.31 -10.31 -11.78
CA ASP A 130 7.50 -10.08 -12.60
C ASP A 130 7.18 -9.34 -13.90
N LEU A 131 6.15 -9.76 -14.65
CA LEU A 131 5.72 -9.10 -15.87
C LEU A 131 5.31 -7.64 -15.63
N THR A 132 4.63 -7.37 -14.51
CA THR A 132 4.15 -6.03 -14.15
C THR A 132 5.20 -5.17 -13.48
N SER A 133 6.29 -5.74 -12.95
CA SER A 133 7.32 -5.02 -12.20
C SER A 133 8.05 -3.96 -13.04
N ALA A 134 8.14 -4.17 -14.36
CA ALA A 134 8.74 -3.26 -15.32
C ALA A 134 7.70 -2.55 -16.21
N ALA A 135 6.41 -2.65 -15.87
CA ALA A 135 5.37 -1.96 -16.62
C ALA A 135 5.50 -0.45 -16.39
N GLU A 136 5.64 0.30 -17.49
CA GLU A 136 5.56 1.75 -17.44
C GLU A 136 4.12 2.19 -17.17
N ASP A 137 3.95 3.21 -16.33
CA ASP A 137 2.65 3.84 -16.15
C ASP A 137 2.24 4.51 -17.47
N VAL A 138 1.11 4.09 -18.01
CA VAL A 138 0.56 4.63 -19.26
C VAL A 138 -0.63 5.52 -18.88
N PRO A 139 -0.71 6.75 -19.41
CA PRO A 139 -1.84 7.63 -19.14
C PRO A 139 -3.17 6.94 -19.40
N THR A 140 -4.11 7.09 -18.48
CA THR A 140 -5.48 6.57 -18.62
C THR A 140 -6.06 7.02 -19.97
N PRO A 141 -6.63 6.10 -20.76
CA PRO A 141 -7.23 6.47 -22.03
C PRO A 141 -8.37 7.47 -21.87
N VAL A 142 -8.59 8.27 -22.91
CA VAL A 142 -9.73 9.20 -23.00
C VAL A 142 -10.77 8.61 -23.93
N ALA A 143 -12.06 8.77 -23.60
CA ALA A 143 -13.13 8.36 -24.50
C ALA A 143 -13.00 9.05 -25.87
N GLU A 144 -12.98 8.26 -26.95
CA GLU A 144 -12.85 8.79 -28.32
C GLU A 144 -14.11 9.53 -28.80
N THR A 145 -15.25 9.27 -28.16
CA THR A 145 -16.52 9.91 -28.47
C THR A 145 -17.24 10.18 -27.16
N SER A 146 -17.56 11.44 -26.91
CA SER A 146 -18.48 11.78 -25.83
C SER A 146 -19.91 11.70 -26.36
N ALA A 147 -20.88 11.43 -25.49
CA ALA A 147 -22.31 11.43 -25.87
C ALA A 147 -22.80 12.83 -26.32
N TYR A 148 -21.97 13.85 -26.10
CA TYR A 148 -22.14 15.22 -26.53
C TYR A 148 -21.10 15.50 -27.63
N GLU A 149 -21.38 16.39 -28.58
CA GLU A 149 -20.45 16.71 -29.69
C GLU A 149 -19.14 17.40 -29.22
N GLU A 150 -18.92 17.49 -27.92
CA GLU A 150 -17.78 18.11 -27.25
C GLU A 150 -16.77 17.06 -26.78
N GLU A 151 -15.49 17.44 -26.75
CA GLU A 151 -14.46 16.57 -26.19
C GLU A 151 -14.65 16.38 -24.68
N PRO A 152 -14.48 15.15 -24.14
CA PRO A 152 -14.64 14.92 -22.72
C PRO A 152 -13.59 15.71 -21.91
N PHE A 153 -14.05 16.25 -20.77
CA PHE A 153 -13.21 16.96 -19.79
C PHE A 153 -12.42 16.02 -18.87
N VAL A 154 -12.86 14.77 -18.75
CA VAL A 154 -12.24 13.74 -17.92
C VAL A 154 -11.73 12.58 -18.78
N ASP A 155 -10.76 11.84 -18.25
CA ASP A 155 -10.36 10.54 -18.79
C ASP A 155 -11.34 9.42 -18.38
N LEU A 156 -11.09 8.18 -18.80
CA LEU A 156 -11.94 7.04 -18.45
C LEU A 156 -11.90 6.65 -16.96
N ALA A 157 -10.95 7.16 -16.17
CA ALA A 157 -10.89 6.99 -14.72
C ALA A 157 -11.60 8.15 -13.98
N GLY A 158 -12.08 9.17 -14.70
CA GLY A 158 -12.75 10.34 -14.14
C GLY A 158 -11.80 11.45 -13.70
N ALA A 159 -10.49 11.35 -13.99
CA ALA A 159 -9.55 12.43 -13.69
C ALA A 159 -9.71 13.57 -14.70
N LEU A 160 -9.66 14.81 -14.23
CA LEU A 160 -9.69 15.98 -15.11
C LEU A 160 -8.46 15.99 -16.02
N ARG A 161 -8.68 16.23 -17.32
CA ARG A 161 -7.59 16.26 -18.29
C ARG A 161 -6.72 17.50 -18.07
N VAL A 162 -5.41 17.35 -18.29
CA VAL A 162 -4.41 18.44 -18.18
C VAL A 162 -4.81 19.69 -18.98
N LYS A 163 -5.50 19.53 -20.11
CA LYS A 163 -5.98 20.64 -20.95
C LYS A 163 -7.01 21.57 -20.26
N VAL A 164 -7.69 21.09 -19.22
CA VAL A 164 -8.73 21.85 -18.49
C VAL A 164 -8.33 22.19 -17.06
N THR A 165 -7.06 21.94 -16.74
CA THR A 165 -6.51 22.19 -15.42
C THR A 165 -5.21 22.98 -15.52
N GLU A 166 -4.98 23.84 -14.56
CA GLU A 166 -3.71 24.50 -14.33
C GLU A 166 -2.98 23.84 -13.16
N PRO A 167 -1.64 23.78 -13.19
CA PRO A 167 -0.85 23.38 -12.05
C PRO A 167 -1.23 24.21 -10.82
N ARG A 168 -1.29 23.54 -9.68
CA ARG A 168 -1.61 24.18 -8.42
C ARG A 168 -0.54 25.22 -8.08
N GLN A 169 -0.93 26.46 -7.88
CA GLN A 169 -0.03 27.53 -7.43
C GLN A 169 0.21 27.44 -5.92
N SER A 170 1.31 28.02 -5.44
CA SER A 170 1.57 28.14 -4.00
C SER A 170 0.49 28.97 -3.32
N GLY A 171 0.04 28.52 -2.15
CA GLY A 171 -1.05 29.16 -1.40
C GLY A 171 -2.40 28.47 -1.57
N THR A 172 -3.48 29.16 -1.22
CA THR A 172 -4.85 28.64 -1.25
C THR A 172 -5.34 28.46 -2.69
N ALA A 173 -5.84 27.27 -3.03
CA ALA A 173 -6.31 26.96 -4.39
C ALA A 173 -7.77 27.40 -4.65
N GLY A 174 -8.57 27.56 -3.60
CA GLY A 174 -9.94 28.05 -3.69
C GLY A 174 -10.92 27.05 -4.32
N GLU A 175 -12.07 27.55 -4.78
CA GLU A 175 -13.24 26.74 -5.17
C GLU A 175 -13.07 25.97 -6.49
N ARG A 176 -12.07 26.32 -7.30
CA ARG A 176 -11.75 25.64 -8.58
C ARG A 176 -10.91 24.37 -8.38
N SER A 177 -10.65 23.99 -7.13
CA SER A 177 -9.89 22.80 -6.75
C SER A 177 -10.68 22.00 -5.73
N LEU A 178 -10.64 20.67 -5.85
CA LEU A 178 -11.28 19.75 -4.88
C LEU A 178 -10.67 19.88 -3.47
N LEU A 179 -9.41 20.29 -3.40
CA LEU A 179 -8.72 20.62 -2.16
C LEU A 179 -8.56 22.15 -2.11
N PRO A 180 -9.40 22.92 -1.40
CA PRO A 180 -9.36 24.37 -1.49
C PRO A 180 -8.24 25.06 -0.69
N LEU A 181 -7.70 24.41 0.36
CA LEU A 181 -6.68 25.00 1.24
C LEU A 181 -5.28 25.01 0.60
N SER A 182 -4.24 25.51 1.27
CA SER A 182 -2.87 25.37 0.74
C SER A 182 -2.38 23.93 0.78
N ALA A 183 -1.46 23.55 -0.11
CA ALA A 183 -0.85 22.21 -0.10
C ALA A 183 -0.14 21.93 1.24
N GLU A 184 0.56 22.93 1.78
CA GLU A 184 1.17 22.91 3.12
C GLU A 184 0.15 22.55 4.22
N THR A 185 -1.08 23.06 4.13
CA THR A 185 -2.11 22.75 5.13
C THR A 185 -2.48 21.26 5.10
N TYR A 186 -2.51 20.63 3.92
CA TYR A 186 -2.81 19.20 3.81
C TYR A 186 -1.64 18.34 4.28
N GLU A 187 -0.40 18.69 3.89
CA GLU A 187 0.80 17.99 4.34
C GLU A 187 0.96 17.99 5.86
N GLN A 188 0.61 19.09 6.53
CA GLN A 188 0.68 19.17 7.99
C GLN A 188 -0.38 18.32 8.72
N ASN A 189 -1.47 17.93 8.04
CA ASN A 189 -2.63 17.29 8.66
C ASN A 189 -2.96 15.89 8.09
N SER A 190 -2.21 15.42 7.11
CA SER A 190 -2.43 14.18 6.36
C SER A 190 -1.09 13.59 5.91
N PRO A 191 -0.97 12.26 5.73
CA PRO A 191 0.22 11.64 5.14
C PRO A 191 0.31 11.87 3.62
N THR A 192 0.05 13.09 3.14
CA THR A 192 0.01 13.45 1.72
C THR A 192 1.02 14.56 1.47
N THR A 193 1.92 14.40 0.52
CA THR A 193 2.94 15.41 0.22
C THR A 193 2.36 16.58 -0.57
N GLN A 194 3.08 17.70 -0.65
CA GLN A 194 2.64 18.82 -1.51
C GLN A 194 2.58 18.43 -2.99
N ASP A 195 3.49 17.56 -3.44
CA ASP A 195 3.50 17.03 -4.80
C ASP A 195 2.27 16.15 -5.07
N ASP A 196 1.90 15.29 -4.11
CA ASP A 196 0.66 14.50 -4.17
C ASP A 196 -0.56 15.41 -4.28
N VAL A 197 -0.64 16.46 -3.46
CA VAL A 197 -1.73 17.45 -3.51
C VAL A 197 -1.76 18.16 -4.87
N GLY A 198 -0.60 18.51 -5.42
CA GLY A 198 -0.48 19.14 -6.73
C GLY A 198 -0.99 18.26 -7.87
N ASN A 199 -0.71 16.96 -7.80
CA ASN A 199 -1.12 15.98 -8.80
C ASN A 199 -2.60 15.57 -8.65
N LEU A 200 -3.08 15.37 -7.41
CA LEU A 200 -4.42 14.88 -7.12
C LEU A 200 -5.50 15.97 -7.17
N ALA A 201 -5.12 17.23 -6.88
CA ALA A 201 -6.05 18.35 -6.86
C ALA A 201 -5.49 19.56 -7.62
N PRO A 202 -5.36 19.45 -8.95
CA PRO A 202 -5.05 20.59 -9.80
C PRO A 202 -6.23 21.57 -9.82
N VAL A 203 -5.99 22.79 -10.32
CA VAL A 203 -7.01 23.85 -10.36
C VAL A 203 -7.69 23.84 -11.72
N VAL A 204 -9.02 23.81 -11.78
CA VAL A 204 -9.76 23.91 -13.05
C VAL A 204 -9.47 25.27 -13.71
N SER A 205 -9.08 25.29 -14.98
CA SER A 205 -8.79 26.52 -15.72
C SER A 205 -10.00 27.46 -15.80
N GLU A 206 -9.76 28.77 -15.75
CA GLU A 206 -10.84 29.78 -15.73
C GLU A 206 -11.77 29.71 -16.95
N ASN A 207 -11.21 29.36 -18.11
CA ASN A 207 -11.95 29.22 -19.38
C ASN A 207 -13.02 28.12 -19.34
N VAL A 208 -12.85 27.11 -18.48
CA VAL A 208 -13.77 25.98 -18.34
C VAL A 208 -14.85 26.28 -17.29
N GLY A 209 -14.48 27.00 -16.23
CA GLY A 209 -15.42 27.43 -15.18
C GLY A 209 -16.48 28.43 -15.66
N ALA A 210 -16.18 29.24 -16.68
CA ALA A 210 -17.12 30.19 -17.28
C ALA A 210 -18.14 29.53 -18.24
N GLU A 211 -17.88 28.28 -18.65
CA GLU A 211 -18.68 27.52 -19.62
C GLU A 211 -19.47 26.36 -18.96
N GLY A 212 -19.41 26.27 -17.62
CA GLY A 212 -20.23 25.35 -16.84
C GLY A 212 -21.73 25.50 -17.16
N PRO A 213 -22.53 24.44 -17.01
CA PRO A 213 -23.89 24.38 -17.55
C PRO A 213 -24.69 25.57 -17.04
N ARG A 214 -25.09 26.46 -17.97
CA ARG A 214 -26.05 27.52 -17.70
C ARG A 214 -27.28 26.86 -17.09
N GLU A 215 -27.64 27.26 -15.88
CA GLU A 215 -28.80 26.78 -15.13
C GLU A 215 -30.01 26.60 -16.05
N GLY A 216 -30.29 25.35 -16.41
CA GLY A 216 -31.50 24.96 -17.10
C GLY A 216 -32.65 24.91 -16.10
N THR A 217 -33.39 26.01 -16.03
CA THR A 217 -34.83 26.08 -15.77
C THR A 217 -35.44 25.08 -14.78
N SER A 218 -35.92 25.63 -13.66
CA SER A 218 -37.04 25.15 -12.84
C SER A 218 -38.02 24.27 -13.63
N GLY A 219 -37.88 22.96 -13.47
CA GLY A 219 -38.76 21.93 -13.99
C GLY A 219 -39.05 20.94 -12.88
N LEU A 220 -40.26 21.02 -12.33
CA LEU A 220 -40.76 20.14 -11.27
C LEU A 220 -40.42 18.66 -11.54
N LEU A 221 -39.60 18.08 -10.67
CA LEU A 221 -39.51 16.64 -10.49
C LEU A 221 -40.89 16.10 -10.11
N THR A 222 -41.55 15.46 -11.06
CA THR A 222 -42.67 14.55 -10.76
C THR A 222 -42.06 13.17 -10.53
N PRO A 223 -42.35 12.47 -9.43
CA PRO A 223 -41.76 11.16 -9.17
C PRO A 223 -42.32 10.12 -10.15
N LEU A 224 -41.45 9.49 -10.93
CA LEU A 224 -41.79 8.29 -11.70
C LEU A 224 -42.18 7.17 -10.72
N GLY A 225 -43.46 6.80 -10.76
CA GLY A 225 -43.99 5.66 -10.03
C GLY A 225 -43.42 4.34 -10.56
N CYS A 226 -42.91 3.52 -9.64
CA CYS A 226 -42.72 2.09 -9.84
C CYS A 226 -44.00 1.45 -10.38
N ARG A 227 -43.96 0.88 -11.58
CA ARG A 227 -44.91 -0.15 -12.00
C ARG A 227 -44.24 -1.51 -11.88
N ALA A 228 -44.63 -2.24 -10.84
CA ALA A 228 -44.48 -3.68 -10.79
C ALA A 228 -45.44 -4.32 -11.80
N ARG A 229 -44.90 -5.10 -12.73
CA ARG A 229 -45.32 -6.45 -13.10
C ARG A 229 -44.37 -7.01 -14.15
#